data_AF-A0A4Q7MV42-F1
#
_entry.id   AF-A0A4Q7MV42-F1
#
_cell.length_a   1.000
_cell.length_b   1.000
_cell.length_c   1.000
_cell.angle_alpha   90.00
_cell.angle_beta   90.00
_cell.angle_gamma   90.00
#
_symmetry.space_group_name_H-M   'P 1'
#
loop_
_entity.id
_entity.type
_entity.pdbx_description
1 polymer ?
#
loop_
_entity_poly.entity_id
_entity_poly.type
_entity_poly.pdbx_seq_one_letter_code
_entity_poly.pdbx_strand_id
1 'polypeptide(L)'
;MKNQDNWLYSKNGSRHGPFTKSQMSDLIDQKKIDLNTSVWPGHGDWVKLKDTSLNNLLPPPPLPESEINNFFIWIAVGLQAIFTFFGNDFSIFHILCVVAILFILSLIDSCLLAKAGHKAPSAFWALWIFPVYVILRGIRIKTRRFYWYAEIFLLLALALALSIPLVTNSNSDIEEASCNLVTNILQNQLNQKTSCIYVSIDSNPQPNVYEATAVLSNTKEVKISIEQKDKPRRLLTVKIKGD
;
A
#
# COMPACT_ATOMS: atom_id res chain seq x y z
N MET A 1 50.43 38.07 -21.90
CA MET A 1 49.15 37.63 -22.52
C MET A 1 48.61 36.48 -21.67
N LYS A 2 47.43 36.62 -21.06
CA LYS A 2 46.84 35.58 -20.21
C LYS A 2 46.49 34.37 -21.08
N ASN A 3 47.07 33.21 -20.80
CA ASN A 3 46.64 31.93 -21.36
C ASN A 3 45.12 31.80 -21.14
N GLN A 4 44.35 31.79 -22.22
CA GLN A 4 42.98 31.32 -22.15
C GLN A 4 43.08 29.82 -21.91
N ASP A 5 42.76 29.38 -20.69
CA ASP A 5 42.75 27.96 -20.34
C ASP A 5 41.79 27.25 -21.31
N ASN A 6 42.35 26.51 -22.28
CA ASN A 6 41.63 25.79 -23.30
C ASN A 6 41.25 24.41 -22.76
N TRP A 7 40.09 24.35 -22.12
CA TRP A 7 39.59 23.12 -21.52
C TRP A 7 39.03 22.18 -22.58
N LEU A 8 39.30 20.89 -22.44
CA LEU A 8 38.62 19.84 -23.18
C LEU A 8 37.92 18.89 -22.22
N TYR A 9 36.83 18.25 -22.68
CA TYR A 9 36.22 17.14 -21.97
C TYR A 9 36.11 15.90 -22.87
N SER A 10 36.12 14.72 -22.26
CA SER A 10 35.94 13.45 -22.95
C SER A 10 34.51 12.94 -22.76
N LYS A 11 33.86 12.53 -23.85
CA LYS A 11 32.54 11.89 -23.82
C LYS A 11 32.45 10.87 -24.95
N ASN A 12 31.99 9.65 -24.63
CA ASN A 12 31.85 8.56 -25.60
C ASN A 12 33.15 8.29 -26.40
N GLY A 13 34.32 8.39 -25.78
CA GLY A 13 35.61 8.18 -26.43
C GLY A 13 36.10 9.33 -27.33
N SER A 14 35.32 10.40 -27.47
CA SER A 14 35.67 11.59 -28.26
C SER A 14 36.08 12.76 -27.37
N ARG A 15 37.03 13.56 -27.85
CA ARG A 15 37.47 14.81 -27.21
C ARG A 15 36.64 15.97 -27.74
N HIS A 16 36.12 16.80 -26.84
CA HIS A 16 35.32 17.97 -27.17
C HIS A 16 35.99 19.23 -26.61
N GLY A 17 36.16 20.25 -27.45
CA GLY A 17 36.76 21.53 -27.10
C GLY A 17 37.56 22.12 -28.28
N PRO A 18 38.37 23.17 -28.03
CA PRO A 18 38.61 23.80 -26.73
C PRO A 18 37.45 24.70 -26.27
N PHE A 19 37.26 24.79 -24.96
CA PHE A 19 36.27 25.66 -24.33
C PHE A 19 36.92 26.51 -23.24
N THR A 20 36.33 27.66 -22.97
CA THR A 20 36.70 28.53 -21.84
C THR A 20 36.09 28.02 -20.53
N LYS A 21 36.59 28.50 -19.38
CA LYS A 21 35.99 28.21 -18.07
C LYS A 21 34.50 28.57 -17.98
N SER A 22 34.08 29.68 -18.61
CA SER A 22 32.67 30.09 -18.65
C SER A 22 31.82 29.08 -19.42
N GLN A 23 32.28 28.63 -20.58
CA GLN A 23 31.58 27.61 -21.38
C GLN A 23 31.54 26.25 -20.65
N MET A 24 32.58 25.92 -19.89
CA MET A 24 32.58 24.75 -19.01
C MET A 24 31.53 24.87 -17.89
N SER A 25 31.33 26.06 -17.34
CA SER A 25 30.22 26.33 -16.40
C SER A 25 28.87 26.05 -17.06
N ASP A 26 28.65 26.58 -18.26
CA ASP A 26 27.38 26.36 -18.98
C ASP A 26 27.12 24.87 -19.28
N LEU A 27 28.17 24.09 -19.55
CA LEU A 27 28.07 22.64 -19.78
C LEU A 27 27.74 21.86 -18.50
N ILE A 28 28.26 22.30 -17.35
CA ILE A 28 27.93 21.77 -16.02
C ILE A 28 26.45 22.06 -15.71
N ASP A 29 26.02 23.31 -15.91
CA ASP A 29 24.65 23.74 -15.63
C ASP A 29 23.63 22.99 -16.52
N GLN A 30 23.99 22.73 -17.78
CA GLN A 30 23.20 21.91 -18.70
C GLN A 30 23.27 20.40 -18.41
N LYS A 31 23.98 19.97 -17.36
CA LYS A 31 24.22 18.54 -17.03
C LYS A 31 24.80 17.72 -18.20
N LYS A 32 25.53 18.37 -19.11
CA LYS A 32 26.19 17.68 -20.23
C LYS A 32 27.44 16.94 -19.78
N ILE A 33 28.07 17.46 -18.74
CA ILE A 33 29.25 16.93 -18.04
C ILE A 33 28.95 16.89 -16.53
N ASP A 34 29.55 15.94 -15.82
CA ASP A 34 29.34 15.69 -14.40
C ASP A 34 30.67 15.58 -13.62
N LEU A 35 30.58 15.36 -12.31
CA LEU A 35 31.71 15.17 -11.39
C LEU A 35 32.73 14.12 -11.84
N ASN A 36 32.28 13.09 -12.57
CA ASN A 36 33.09 11.96 -12.99
C ASN A 36 33.63 12.10 -14.42
N THR A 37 33.21 13.15 -15.14
CA THR A 37 33.63 13.40 -16.51
C THR A 37 35.12 13.74 -16.54
N SER A 38 35.88 13.09 -17.42
CA SER A 38 37.29 13.39 -17.60
C SER A 38 37.45 14.69 -18.38
N VAL A 39 38.16 15.64 -17.78
CA VAL A 39 38.48 16.95 -18.35
C VAL A 39 40.00 17.12 -18.44
N TRP A 40 40.45 17.96 -19.36
CA TRP A 40 41.85 18.29 -19.56
C TRP A 40 42.05 19.81 -19.47
N PRO A 41 42.86 20.31 -18.52
CA PRO A 41 43.00 21.74 -18.20
C PRO A 41 43.95 22.50 -19.15
N GLY A 42 44.28 21.96 -20.32
CA GLY A 42 45.28 22.57 -21.22
C GLY A 42 46.70 22.03 -21.02
N HIS A 43 46.94 21.21 -20.00
CA HIS A 43 48.25 20.67 -19.64
C HIS A 43 48.13 19.38 -18.82
N GLY A 44 49.18 18.56 -18.81
CA GLY A 44 49.24 17.32 -18.03
C GLY A 44 48.34 16.22 -18.57
N ASP A 45 47.90 15.32 -17.68
CA ASP A 45 47.02 14.20 -18.00
C ASP A 45 45.53 14.56 -17.87
N TRP A 46 44.67 13.67 -18.37
CA TRP A 46 43.23 13.76 -18.18
C TRP A 46 42.87 13.51 -16.70
N VAL A 47 42.10 14.41 -16.10
CA VAL A 47 41.71 14.35 -14.70
C VAL A 47 40.19 14.43 -14.59
N LYS A 48 39.59 13.82 -13.56
CA LYS A 48 38.13 13.94 -13.35
C LYS A 48 37.77 15.36 -12.91
N LEU A 49 36.62 15.85 -13.37
CA LEU A 49 36.18 17.23 -13.12
C LEU A 49 36.18 17.60 -11.63
N LYS A 50 35.73 16.70 -10.76
CA LYS A 50 35.75 16.86 -9.29
C LYS A 50 37.14 17.15 -8.69
N ASP A 51 38.21 16.71 -9.35
CA ASP A 51 39.59 16.81 -8.87
C ASP A 51 40.31 18.04 -9.47
N THR A 52 39.57 18.94 -10.14
CA THR A 52 40.11 20.14 -10.81
C THR A 52 39.58 21.43 -10.19
N SER A 53 40.13 22.57 -10.62
CA SER A 53 39.65 23.91 -10.21
C SER A 53 38.21 24.21 -10.67
N LEU A 54 37.65 23.45 -11.61
CA LEU A 54 36.24 23.55 -12.00
C LEU A 54 35.29 22.96 -10.94
N ASN A 55 35.81 22.23 -9.94
CA ASN A 55 35.00 21.67 -8.86
C ASN A 55 34.25 22.74 -8.06
N ASN A 56 34.79 23.95 -7.94
CA ASN A 56 34.14 25.07 -7.26
C ASN A 56 32.89 25.58 -7.99
N LEU A 57 32.73 25.22 -9.27
CA LEU A 57 31.56 25.57 -10.09
C LEU A 57 30.49 24.46 -10.07
N LEU A 58 30.78 23.31 -9.47
CA LEU A 58 29.82 22.21 -9.38
C LEU A 58 28.82 22.47 -8.24
N PRO A 59 27.54 22.10 -8.43
CA PRO A 59 26.63 22.00 -7.30
C PRO A 59 27.16 20.96 -6.30
N PRO A 60 26.87 21.14 -4.99
CA PRO A 60 27.32 20.19 -3.97
C PRO A 60 26.79 18.78 -4.28
N PRO A 61 27.58 17.72 -4.00
CA PRO A 61 27.13 16.36 -4.22
C PRO A 61 25.89 16.08 -3.36
N PRO A 62 24.97 15.21 -3.84
CA PRO A 62 23.79 14.83 -3.07
C PRO A 62 24.20 14.14 -1.76
N LEU A 63 23.39 14.33 -0.73
CA LEU A 63 23.69 13.79 0.60
C LEU A 63 23.76 12.25 0.56
N PRO A 64 24.68 11.64 1.33
CA PRO A 64 24.78 10.19 1.42
C PRO A 64 23.54 9.59 2.08
N GLU A 65 23.21 8.34 1.74
CA GLU A 65 22.05 7.61 2.26
C GLU A 65 21.95 7.65 3.78
N SER A 66 23.08 7.55 4.48
CA SER A 66 23.16 7.52 5.95
C SER A 66 22.68 8.80 6.62
N GLU A 67 22.67 9.93 5.90
CA GLU A 67 22.22 11.23 6.41
C GLU A 67 20.77 11.55 6.03
N ILE A 68 20.16 10.75 5.16
CA ILE A 68 18.77 10.95 4.75
C ILE A 68 17.85 10.36 5.83
N ASN A 69 16.99 11.20 6.39
CA ASN A 69 16.02 10.77 7.39
C ASN A 69 14.99 9.81 6.76
N ASN A 70 15.02 8.54 7.17
CA ASN A 70 14.10 7.49 6.71
C ASN A 70 12.88 7.30 7.64
N PHE A 71 12.70 8.14 8.65
CA PHE A 71 11.64 8.00 9.65
C PHE A 71 10.23 7.96 9.02
N PHE A 72 9.92 8.92 8.14
CA PHE A 72 8.59 9.03 7.53
C PHE A 72 8.26 7.84 6.62
N ILE A 73 9.25 7.31 5.90
CA ILE A 73 9.00 6.15 5.03
C ILE A 73 8.76 4.89 5.86
N TRP A 74 9.45 4.72 6.99
CA TRP A 74 9.22 3.60 7.88
C TRP A 74 7.87 3.68 8.62
N ILE A 75 7.42 4.89 8.98
CA ILE A 75 6.04 5.09 9.47
C ILE A 75 5.04 4.65 8.41
N ALA A 76 5.23 5.06 7.17
CA ALA A 76 4.32 4.73 6.09
C ALA A 76 4.26 3.21 5.83
N VAL A 77 5.42 2.54 5.78
CA VAL A 77 5.50 1.06 5.67
C VAL A 77 4.83 0.38 6.87
N GLY A 78 5.08 0.87 8.09
CA GLY A 78 4.47 0.33 9.31
C GLY A 78 2.95 0.49 9.32
N LEU A 79 2.43 1.65 8.91
CA LEU A 79 1.00 1.92 8.81
C LEU A 79 0.34 0.99 7.78
N GLN A 80 0.99 0.77 6.63
CA GLN A 80 0.49 -0.18 5.64
C GLN A 80 0.51 -1.61 6.16
N ALA A 81 1.56 -2.02 6.89
CA ALA A 81 1.61 -3.34 7.50
C ALA A 81 0.46 -3.55 8.51
N ILE A 82 0.23 -2.59 9.41
CA ILE A 82 -0.89 -2.65 10.37
C ILE A 82 -2.22 -2.79 9.62
N PHE A 83 -2.42 -1.99 8.57
CA PHE A 83 -3.64 -2.06 7.77
C PHE A 83 -3.82 -3.44 7.11
N THR A 84 -2.77 -4.03 6.56
CA THR A 84 -2.82 -5.36 5.93
C THR A 84 -3.13 -6.47 6.94
N PHE A 85 -2.56 -6.43 8.15
CA PHE A 85 -2.72 -7.51 9.14
C PHE A 85 -3.98 -7.40 9.99
N PHE A 86 -4.48 -6.19 10.24
CA PHE A 86 -5.62 -5.95 11.13
C PHE A 86 -6.85 -5.39 10.41
N GLY A 87 -6.80 -5.29 9.07
CA GLY A 87 -7.76 -4.49 8.33
C GLY A 87 -9.09 -5.11 7.97
N ASN A 88 -9.38 -6.32 8.46
CA ASN A 88 -10.56 -7.08 8.06
C ASN A 88 -11.88 -6.38 8.42
N ASP A 89 -11.90 -5.52 9.44
CA ASP A 89 -13.10 -4.80 9.91
C ASP A 89 -13.09 -3.29 9.56
N PHE A 90 -12.12 -2.81 8.78
CA PHE A 90 -12.03 -1.38 8.47
C PHE A 90 -13.08 -0.94 7.44
N SER A 91 -13.82 0.12 7.78
CA SER A 91 -14.73 0.75 6.83
C SER A 91 -13.99 1.50 5.71
N ILE A 92 -14.71 1.81 4.63
CA ILE A 92 -14.19 2.60 3.49
C ILE A 92 -13.59 3.94 3.95
N PHE A 93 -14.17 4.57 4.96
CA PHE A 93 -13.63 5.81 5.52
C PHE A 93 -12.21 5.62 6.08
N HIS A 94 -11.96 4.53 6.81
CA HIS A 94 -10.62 4.22 7.35
C HIS A 94 -9.61 3.98 6.21
N ILE A 95 -10.01 3.26 5.16
CA ILE A 95 -9.18 3.05 3.96
C ILE A 95 -8.77 4.39 3.35
N LEU A 96 -9.73 5.30 3.15
CA LEU A 96 -9.47 6.63 2.57
C LEU A 96 -8.53 7.46 3.46
N CYS A 97 -8.71 7.41 4.79
CA CYS A 97 -7.81 8.06 5.73
C CYS A 97 -6.37 7.52 5.62
N VAL A 98 -6.19 6.20 5.56
CA VAL A 98 -4.86 5.58 5.43
C VAL A 98 -4.21 5.97 4.11
N VAL A 99 -4.93 5.90 2.99
CA VAL A 99 -4.42 6.33 1.67
C VAL A 99 -4.00 7.81 1.69
N ALA A 100 -4.81 8.69 2.30
CA ALA A 100 -4.47 10.10 2.43
C ALA A 100 -3.21 10.33 3.27
N ILE A 101 -3.07 9.61 4.39
CA ILE A 101 -1.89 9.70 5.26
C ILE A 101 -0.63 9.21 4.52
N LEU A 102 -0.70 8.07 3.84
CA LEU A 102 0.42 7.53 3.04
C LEU A 102 0.84 8.52 1.96
N PHE A 103 -0.13 9.12 1.26
CA PHE A 103 0.16 10.14 0.25
C PHE A 103 0.88 11.36 0.84
N ILE A 104 0.41 11.89 1.98
CA ILE A 104 1.05 13.02 2.67
C ILE A 104 2.48 12.66 3.11
N LEU A 105 2.69 11.48 3.70
CA LEU A 105 4.02 11.01 4.12
C LEU A 105 4.97 10.89 2.91
N SER A 106 4.48 10.40 1.77
CA SER A 106 5.26 10.34 0.53
C SER A 106 5.57 11.71 -0.07
N LEU A 107 4.69 12.70 0.09
CA LEU A 107 4.99 14.10 -0.30
C LEU A 107 6.10 14.70 0.58
N ILE A 108 6.04 14.45 1.89
CA ILE A 108 7.08 14.89 2.84
C ILE A 108 8.42 14.24 2.47
N ASP A 109 8.45 12.94 2.25
CA ASP A 109 9.65 12.21 1.82
C ASP A 109 10.19 12.75 0.49
N SER A 110 9.32 12.99 -0.50
CA SER A 110 9.73 13.57 -1.79
C SER A 110 10.39 14.95 -1.63
N CYS A 111 9.88 15.79 -0.72
CA CYS A 111 10.48 17.08 -0.40
C CYS A 111 11.84 16.91 0.29
N LEU A 112 11.97 15.97 1.22
CA LEU A 112 13.23 15.66 1.90
C LEU A 112 14.29 15.16 0.90
N LEU A 113 13.91 14.33 -0.07
CA LEU A 113 14.81 13.86 -1.12
C LEU A 113 15.26 14.98 -2.05
N ALA A 114 14.34 15.88 -2.42
CA ALA A 114 14.67 17.05 -3.24
C ALA A 114 15.68 17.96 -2.51
N LYS A 115 15.47 18.21 -1.20
CA LYS A 115 16.41 18.98 -0.35
C LYS A 115 17.77 18.29 -0.21
N ALA A 116 17.80 16.96 -0.23
CA ALA A 116 19.03 16.16 -0.19
C ALA A 116 19.75 16.07 -1.55
N GLY A 117 19.23 16.71 -2.60
CA GLY A 117 19.82 16.69 -3.95
C GLY A 117 19.44 15.47 -4.80
N HIS A 118 18.50 14.63 -4.33
CA HIS A 118 18.04 13.44 -5.05
C HIS A 118 16.77 13.71 -5.87
N LYS A 119 16.63 13.03 -7.01
CA LYS A 119 15.41 13.11 -7.83
C LYS A 119 14.28 12.29 -7.17
N ALA A 120 13.34 12.95 -6.50
CA ALA A 120 12.22 12.28 -5.84
C ALA A 120 11.30 11.51 -6.82
N PRO A 121 10.81 10.30 -6.47
CA PRO A 121 9.77 9.61 -7.22
C PRO A 121 8.51 10.47 -7.37
N SER A 122 7.71 10.20 -8.41
CA SER A 122 6.42 10.88 -8.54
C SER A 122 5.49 10.44 -7.40
N ALA A 123 4.84 11.40 -6.75
CA ALA A 123 3.85 11.13 -5.71
C ALA A 123 2.62 10.36 -6.24
N PHE A 124 2.40 10.35 -7.55
CA PHE A 124 1.39 9.50 -8.19
C PHE A 124 1.57 8.01 -7.84
N TRP A 125 2.82 7.54 -7.76
CA TRP A 125 3.11 6.16 -7.37
C TRP A 125 2.68 5.90 -5.93
N ALA A 126 2.81 6.87 -5.02
CA ALA A 126 2.38 6.69 -3.64
C ALA A 126 0.85 6.58 -3.49
N LEU A 127 0.10 7.27 -4.36
CA LEU A 127 -1.37 7.29 -4.30
C LEU A 127 -1.99 6.00 -4.85
N TRP A 128 -1.46 5.47 -5.95
CA TRP A 128 -2.00 4.28 -6.61
C TRP A 128 -1.34 2.97 -6.17
N ILE A 129 -0.02 2.99 -5.96
CA ILE A 129 0.77 1.78 -5.66
C ILE A 129 1.92 2.12 -4.72
N PHE A 130 1.62 2.31 -3.43
CA PHE A 130 2.62 2.68 -2.43
C PHE A 130 3.90 1.79 -2.44
N PRO A 131 3.81 0.45 -2.56
CA PRO A 131 5.00 -0.40 -2.67
C PRO A 131 5.95 -0.01 -3.82
N VAL A 132 5.38 0.41 -4.96
CA VAL A 132 6.18 0.86 -6.11
C VAL A 132 6.89 2.18 -5.80
N TYR A 133 6.26 3.10 -5.06
CA TYR A 133 6.92 4.32 -4.60
C TYR A 133 8.17 4.00 -3.76
N VAL A 134 8.05 3.11 -2.77
CA VAL A 134 9.15 2.72 -1.86
C VAL A 134 10.31 2.06 -2.63
N ILE A 135 9.99 1.19 -3.59
CA ILE A 135 11.00 0.54 -4.44
C ILE A 135 11.71 1.57 -5.32
N LEU A 136 10.97 2.45 -6.01
CA LEU A 136 11.54 3.49 -6.87
C LEU A 136 12.41 4.47 -6.08
N ARG A 137 12.01 4.80 -4.84
CA ARG A 137 12.83 5.58 -3.90
C ARG A 137 14.17 4.90 -3.64
N GLY A 138 14.15 3.62 -3.26
CA GLY A 138 15.36 2.86 -2.94
C GLY A 138 16.35 2.76 -4.13
N ILE A 139 15.83 2.59 -5.36
CA ILE A 139 16.67 2.56 -6.56
C ILE A 139 17.41 3.90 -6.78
N ARG A 140 16.75 5.04 -6.53
CA ARG A 140 17.29 6.38 -6.84
C ARG A 140 18.33 6.84 -5.83
N ILE A 141 18.13 6.51 -4.56
CA ILE A 141 19.08 6.83 -3.48
C ILE A 141 20.21 5.79 -3.43
N LYS A 142 20.14 4.72 -4.27
CA LYS A 142 21.06 3.57 -4.29
C LYS A 142 21.13 2.86 -2.94
N THR A 143 19.98 2.78 -2.30
CA THR A 143 19.79 2.30 -0.94
C THR A 143 20.02 0.80 -0.83
N ARG A 144 20.40 0.31 0.35
CA ARG A 144 20.58 -1.12 0.63
C ARG A 144 19.30 -1.92 0.27
N ARG A 145 19.46 -3.18 -0.15
CA ARG A 145 18.39 -4.09 -0.63
C ARG A 145 17.22 -4.34 0.35
N PHE A 146 17.28 -3.82 1.57
CA PHE A 146 16.29 -4.04 2.62
C PHE A 146 14.88 -3.54 2.27
N TYR A 147 14.74 -2.39 1.62
CA TYR A 147 13.45 -1.84 1.19
C TYR A 147 12.72 -2.76 0.21
N TRP A 148 13.47 -3.46 -0.64
CA TRP A 148 12.90 -4.44 -1.57
C TRP A 148 12.33 -5.64 -0.83
N TYR A 149 13.03 -6.16 0.18
CA TYR A 149 12.57 -7.31 0.95
C TYR A 149 11.33 -6.99 1.79
N ALA A 150 11.27 -5.80 2.39
CA ALA A 150 10.12 -5.36 3.19
C ALA A 150 8.83 -5.30 2.35
N GLU A 151 8.90 -4.70 1.14
CA GLU A 151 7.75 -4.59 0.26
C GLU A 151 7.31 -5.93 -0.33
N ILE A 152 8.25 -6.79 -0.75
CA ILE A 152 7.93 -8.13 -1.25
C ILE A 152 7.23 -8.97 -0.17
N PHE A 153 7.71 -8.89 1.07
CA PHE A 153 7.10 -9.58 2.20
C PHE A 153 5.66 -9.11 2.44
N LEU A 154 5.42 -7.81 2.41
CA LEU A 154 4.08 -7.25 2.63
C LEU A 154 3.11 -7.61 1.49
N LEU A 155 3.56 -7.60 0.24
CA LEU A 155 2.77 -8.04 -0.91
C LEU A 155 2.43 -9.53 -0.84
N LEU A 156 3.36 -10.37 -0.41
CA LEU A 156 3.13 -11.80 -0.20
C LEU A 156 2.12 -12.04 0.93
N ALA A 157 2.23 -11.29 2.03
CA ALA A 157 1.27 -11.37 3.14
C ALA A 157 -0.15 -10.97 2.70
N LEU A 158 -0.28 -9.90 1.89
CA LEU A 158 -1.56 -9.50 1.32
C LEU A 158 -2.14 -10.58 0.39
N ALA A 159 -1.32 -11.15 -0.50
CA ALA A 159 -1.75 -12.23 -1.39
C ALA A 159 -2.20 -13.48 -0.61
N LEU A 160 -1.53 -13.78 0.51
CA LEU A 160 -1.93 -14.86 1.40
C LEU A 160 -3.26 -14.55 2.10
N ALA A 161 -3.43 -13.33 2.61
CA ALA A 161 -4.68 -12.89 3.24
C ALA A 161 -5.88 -12.96 2.27
N LEU A 162 -5.67 -12.57 1.00
CA LEU A 162 -6.70 -12.62 -0.05
C LEU A 162 -7.00 -14.03 -0.58
N SER A 163 -6.06 -14.97 -0.42
CA SER A 163 -6.24 -16.35 -0.88
C SER A 163 -6.95 -17.25 0.13
N ILE A 164 -7.16 -16.77 1.37
CA ILE A 164 -8.11 -17.39 2.29
C ILE A 164 -9.51 -17.20 1.68
N PRO A 165 -10.24 -18.29 1.34
CA PRO A 165 -11.63 -18.16 0.92
C PRO A 165 -12.37 -17.35 1.97
N LEU A 166 -13.12 -16.34 1.53
CA LEU A 166 -13.98 -15.55 2.39
C LEU A 166 -15.02 -16.49 3.02
N VAL A 167 -14.67 -17.14 4.13
CA VAL A 167 -15.62 -17.87 4.96
C VAL A 167 -16.37 -16.81 5.72
N THR A 168 -17.30 -16.14 5.04
CA THR A 168 -18.34 -15.39 5.72
C THR A 168 -19.13 -16.40 6.53
N ASN A 169 -18.96 -16.40 7.84
CA ASN A 169 -19.91 -17.06 8.73
C ASN A 169 -21.17 -16.18 8.84
N SER A 170 -21.75 -15.79 7.71
CA SER A 170 -22.89 -14.88 7.62
C SER A 170 -24.17 -15.68 7.53
N ASN A 171 -24.43 -16.49 8.56
CA ASN A 171 -25.76 -17.04 8.76
C ASN A 171 -26.77 -15.95 9.17
N SER A 172 -26.34 -14.69 9.35
CA SER A 172 -27.16 -13.54 9.71
C SER A 172 -28.42 -13.40 8.85
N ASP A 173 -28.29 -13.59 7.53
CA ASP A 173 -29.43 -13.48 6.60
C ASP A 173 -30.45 -14.61 6.82
N ILE A 174 -29.96 -15.80 7.19
CA ILE A 174 -30.79 -16.97 7.50
C ILE A 174 -31.43 -16.80 8.88
N GLU A 175 -30.70 -16.28 9.86
CA GLU A 175 -31.18 -16.00 11.22
C GLU A 175 -32.29 -14.95 11.22
N GLU A 176 -32.10 -13.84 10.50
CA GLU A 176 -33.10 -12.78 10.37
C GLU A 176 -34.36 -13.26 9.63
N ALA A 177 -34.18 -13.93 8.48
CA ALA A 177 -35.30 -14.48 7.73
C ALA A 177 -36.08 -15.55 8.52
N SER A 178 -35.37 -16.38 9.29
CA SER A 178 -35.99 -17.41 10.12
C SER A 178 -36.77 -16.81 11.29
N CYS A 179 -36.29 -15.73 11.91
CA CYS A 179 -37.01 -15.07 13.01
C CYS A 179 -38.35 -14.47 12.56
N ASN A 180 -38.38 -13.91 11.34
CA ASN A 180 -39.62 -13.42 10.72
C ASN A 180 -40.62 -14.57 10.46
N LEU A 181 -40.14 -15.72 9.98
CA LEU A 181 -40.98 -16.90 9.77
C LEU A 181 -41.51 -17.48 11.09
N VAL A 182 -40.68 -17.58 12.13
CA VAL A 182 -41.10 -18.05 13.47
C VAL A 182 -42.17 -17.14 14.03
N THR A 183 -42.00 -15.82 13.94
CA THR A 183 -43.01 -14.86 14.40
C THR A 183 -44.35 -15.06 13.68
N ASN A 184 -44.32 -15.27 12.37
CA ASN A 184 -45.52 -15.54 11.57
C ASN A 184 -46.21 -16.85 11.98
N ILE A 185 -45.45 -17.93 12.19
CA ILE A 185 -45.97 -19.23 12.66
C ILE A 185 -46.64 -19.08 14.03
N LEU A 186 -45.99 -18.42 14.99
CA LEU A 186 -46.51 -18.25 16.34
C LEU A 186 -47.83 -17.47 16.35
N GLN A 187 -47.89 -16.38 15.60
CA GLN A 187 -49.07 -15.50 15.57
C GLN A 187 -50.22 -16.09 14.77
N ASN A 188 -49.95 -16.60 13.56
CA ASN A 188 -51.00 -17.00 12.62
C ASN A 188 -51.40 -18.48 12.73
N GLN A 189 -50.48 -19.37 13.09
CA GLN A 189 -50.77 -20.81 13.17
C GLN A 189 -51.03 -21.27 14.61
N LEU A 190 -50.30 -20.72 15.58
CA LEU A 190 -50.40 -21.13 16.99
C LEU A 190 -51.20 -20.16 17.88
N ASN A 191 -51.74 -19.07 17.30
CA ASN A 191 -52.49 -18.03 18.01
C ASN A 191 -51.78 -17.48 19.27
N GLN A 192 -50.44 -17.49 19.27
CA GLN A 192 -49.63 -16.95 20.36
C GLN A 192 -49.30 -15.48 20.10
N LYS A 193 -49.40 -14.64 21.13
CA LYS A 193 -49.12 -13.19 21.03
C LYS A 193 -47.63 -12.84 21.10
N THR A 194 -46.74 -13.82 21.02
CA THR A 194 -45.30 -13.66 21.21
C THR A 194 -44.57 -13.55 19.87
N SER A 195 -43.53 -12.72 19.82
CA SER A 195 -42.67 -12.56 18.64
C SER A 195 -41.27 -13.12 18.90
N CYS A 196 -40.58 -13.52 17.84
CA CYS A 196 -39.17 -13.88 17.91
C CYS A 196 -38.31 -12.60 18.05
N ILE A 197 -37.27 -12.65 18.89
CA ILE A 197 -36.28 -11.57 19.04
C ILE A 197 -35.08 -11.84 18.13
N TYR A 198 -34.50 -13.04 18.22
CA TYR A 198 -33.41 -13.51 17.37
C TYR A 198 -33.40 -15.03 17.29
N VAL A 199 -32.69 -15.54 16.28
CA VAL A 199 -32.42 -16.95 16.05
C VAL A 199 -30.91 -17.13 16.06
N SER A 200 -30.41 -18.15 16.75
CA SER A 200 -29.00 -18.53 16.74
C SER A 200 -28.87 -19.93 16.15
N ILE A 201 -28.02 -20.12 15.14
CA ILE A 201 -27.75 -21.44 14.56
C ILE A 201 -26.80 -22.22 15.47
N ASP A 202 -27.24 -23.39 15.94
CA ASP A 202 -26.50 -24.23 16.89
C ASP A 202 -25.59 -25.23 16.16
N SER A 203 -26.10 -25.87 15.10
CA SER A 203 -25.32 -26.84 14.32
C SER A 203 -25.87 -27.05 12.90
N ASN A 204 -25.01 -27.58 12.03
CA ASN A 204 -25.35 -27.96 10.66
C ASN A 204 -25.14 -29.47 10.47
N PRO A 205 -26.15 -30.30 10.77
CA PRO A 205 -26.02 -31.76 10.66
C PRO A 205 -26.01 -32.27 9.22
N GLN A 206 -26.61 -31.54 8.26
CA GLN A 206 -26.70 -31.95 6.86
C GLN A 206 -26.68 -30.74 5.91
N PRO A 207 -26.19 -30.88 4.67
CA PRO A 207 -26.21 -29.79 3.69
C PRO A 207 -27.61 -29.18 3.56
N ASN A 208 -27.71 -27.86 3.74
CA ASN A 208 -28.96 -27.07 3.69
C ASN A 208 -29.98 -27.34 4.80
N VAL A 209 -29.60 -28.03 5.88
CA VAL A 209 -30.43 -28.22 7.08
C VAL A 209 -29.69 -27.68 8.29
N TYR A 210 -30.29 -26.70 8.96
CA TYR A 210 -29.72 -26.03 10.12
C TYR A 210 -30.55 -26.34 11.36
N GLU A 211 -29.90 -26.65 12.47
CA GLU A 211 -30.53 -26.65 13.79
C GLU A 211 -30.25 -25.32 14.46
N ALA A 212 -31.31 -24.70 14.99
CA ALA A 212 -31.21 -23.38 15.58
C ALA A 212 -32.16 -23.24 16.78
N THR A 213 -31.86 -22.27 17.64
CA THR A 213 -32.68 -21.92 18.79
C THR A 213 -33.24 -20.51 18.61
N ALA A 214 -34.56 -20.38 18.69
CA ALA A 214 -35.27 -19.10 18.60
C ALA A 214 -35.63 -18.60 20.00
N VAL A 215 -35.25 -17.35 20.32
CA VAL A 215 -35.58 -16.71 21.59
C VAL A 215 -36.79 -15.80 21.39
N LEU A 216 -37.82 -16.01 22.20
CA LEU A 216 -39.10 -15.29 22.11
C LEU A 216 -39.15 -14.08 23.04
N SER A 217 -40.09 -13.17 22.75
CA SER A 217 -40.36 -11.96 23.55
C SER A 217 -40.72 -12.24 25.02
N ASN A 218 -41.16 -13.45 25.34
CA ASN A 218 -41.46 -13.90 26.70
C ASN A 218 -40.29 -14.64 27.36
N THR A 219 -39.07 -14.53 26.82
CA THR A 219 -37.84 -15.20 27.26
C THR A 219 -37.87 -16.74 27.19
N LYS A 220 -38.86 -17.33 26.52
CA LYS A 220 -38.85 -18.77 26.21
C LYS A 220 -37.99 -19.05 24.98
N GLU A 221 -37.34 -20.19 25.01
CA GLU A 221 -36.53 -20.70 23.91
C GLU A 221 -37.29 -21.82 23.20
N VAL A 222 -37.24 -21.82 21.87
CA VAL A 222 -37.88 -22.83 21.03
C VAL A 222 -36.85 -23.37 20.06
N LYS A 223 -36.67 -24.69 20.04
CA LYS A 223 -35.80 -25.36 19.08
C LYS A 223 -36.48 -25.43 17.72
N ILE A 224 -35.77 -25.00 16.69
CA ILE A 224 -36.25 -24.99 15.31
C ILE A 224 -35.26 -25.70 14.39
N SER A 225 -35.80 -26.24 13.30
CA SER A 225 -35.02 -26.76 12.18
C SER A 225 -35.34 -25.94 10.94
N ILE A 226 -34.30 -25.45 10.27
CA ILE A 226 -34.41 -24.61 9.08
C ILE A 226 -33.91 -25.42 7.89
N GLU A 227 -34.78 -25.65 6.91
CA GLU A 227 -34.44 -26.31 5.65
C GLU A 227 -34.43 -25.27 4.52
N GLN A 228 -33.31 -25.16 3.79
CA GLN A 228 -33.20 -24.31 2.61
C GLN A 228 -33.39 -25.12 1.32
N LYS A 229 -34.41 -24.78 0.53
CA LYS A 229 -34.65 -25.36 -0.81
C LYS A 229 -34.34 -24.34 -1.91
N ASP A 230 -33.50 -24.72 -2.86
CA ASP A 230 -32.96 -23.77 -3.86
C ASP A 230 -33.76 -23.63 -5.17
N LYS A 231 -34.82 -24.42 -5.45
CA LYS A 231 -35.53 -24.33 -6.74
C LYS A 231 -37.05 -24.57 -6.65
N PRO A 232 -37.88 -23.82 -7.43
CA PRO A 232 -37.55 -22.75 -8.38
C PRO A 232 -37.44 -21.34 -7.76
N ARG A 233 -37.64 -21.20 -6.45
CA ARG A 233 -37.34 -19.99 -5.64
C ARG A 233 -36.65 -20.47 -4.35
N ARG A 234 -35.73 -19.68 -3.79
CA ARG A 234 -35.17 -19.95 -2.46
C ARG A 234 -36.32 -19.94 -1.45
N LEU A 235 -36.67 -21.10 -0.94
CA LEU A 235 -37.74 -21.30 0.03
C LEU A 235 -37.09 -21.79 1.32
N LEU A 236 -37.25 -21.00 2.38
CA LEU A 236 -36.88 -21.38 3.74
C LEU A 236 -38.09 -22.03 4.40
N THR A 237 -37.91 -23.25 4.90
CA THR A 237 -38.93 -23.96 5.68
C THR A 237 -38.46 -24.06 7.11
N VAL A 238 -39.20 -23.47 8.03
CA VAL A 238 -38.91 -23.55 9.47
C VAL A 238 -39.87 -24.55 10.10
N LYS A 239 -39.33 -25.52 10.84
CA LYS A 239 -40.09 -26.49 11.62
C LYS A 239 -39.78 -26.27 13.11
N ILE A 240 -40.82 -26.05 13.90
CA ILE A 240 -40.70 -26.01 15.36
C ILE A 240 -40.61 -27.46 15.85
N LYS A 241 -39.55 -27.80 16.57
CA LYS A 241 -39.47 -29.08 17.29
C LYS A 241 -40.32 -28.92 18.55
N GLY A 242 -41.47 -29.61 18.59
CA GLY A 242 -42.24 -29.74 19.82
C GLY A 242 -41.49 -30.62 20.82
N ASP A 243 -41.54 -30.25 22.10
CA ASP A 243 -41.15 -31.12 23.20
C ASP A 243 -42.11 -32.31 23.34
#